data_AF-A0A3B8MLF6-F1
#
_entry.id   AF-A0A3B8MLF6-F1
#
_cell.length_a   1.000
_cell.length_b   1.000
_cell.length_c   1.000
_cell.angle_alpha   90.00
_cell.angle_beta   90.00
_cell.angle_gamma   90.00
#
_symmetry.space_group_name_H-M   'P 1'
#
loop_
_entity.id
_entity.type
_entity.pdbx_description
1 polymer ?
#
loop_
_entity_poly.entity_id
_entity_poly.type
_entity_poly.pdbx_seq_one_letter_code
_entity_poly.pdbx_strand_id
1 'polypeptide(L)'
;MYASTTGERHLGEMAKLVSDFDTEADFWGIQPAEPFYQENGGDHISRHFSALETRRHDDRLEIDEAEPLLDFILSTNAKSQLEGDRLIAFIDHVERIIEGDDKISVTKDEGLFIAQL
;
A
#
# COMPACT_ATOMS: atom_id res chain seq x y z
N MET A 1 -0.26 -20.95 14.92
CA MET A 1 -0.73 -20.33 13.67
C MET A 1 0.13 -19.10 13.41
N TYR A 2 0.47 -18.88 12.15
CA TYR A 2 1.23 -17.70 11.70
C TYR A 2 0.37 -16.98 10.66
N ALA A 3 0.16 -15.68 10.84
CA ALA A 3 -0.62 -14.87 9.91
C ALA A 3 0.06 -13.51 9.73
N SER A 4 0.47 -13.20 8.50
CA SER A 4 0.98 -11.87 8.16
C SER A 4 -0.15 -10.99 7.65
N THR A 5 -0.06 -9.69 7.91
CA THR A 5 -0.96 -8.70 7.33
C THR A 5 -0.28 -7.34 7.23
N THR A 6 -0.94 -6.40 6.57
CA THR A 6 -0.54 -5.00 6.47
C THR A 6 -1.30 -4.16 7.49
N GLY A 7 -0.76 -2.98 7.81
CA GLY A 7 -1.49 -1.96 8.57
C GLY A 7 -2.30 -1.04 7.66
N GLU A 8 -3.19 -0.24 8.25
CA GLU A 8 -4.02 0.75 7.52
C GLU A 8 -3.22 1.77 6.71
N ARG A 9 -1.96 2.01 7.08
CA ARG A 9 -1.09 3.01 6.41
C ARG A 9 -0.19 2.41 5.34
N HIS A 10 -0.26 1.10 5.12
CA HIS A 10 0.60 0.41 4.15
C HIS A 10 0.41 1.02 2.76
N LEU A 11 1.50 1.45 2.11
CA LEU A 11 1.53 2.08 0.79
C LEU A 11 0.57 3.28 0.61
N GLY A 12 0.17 3.93 1.70
CA GLY A 12 -0.79 5.03 1.67
C GLY A 12 -0.34 6.20 0.79
N GLU A 13 0.96 6.46 0.73
CA GLU A 13 1.55 7.53 -0.10
C GLU A 13 1.40 7.24 -1.60
N MET A 14 1.50 5.98 -2.03
CA MET A 14 1.27 5.60 -3.44
C MET A 14 -0.20 5.70 -3.82
N ALA A 15 -1.09 5.24 -2.94
CA ALA A 15 -2.53 5.40 -3.16
C ALA A 15 -2.91 6.89 -3.24
N LYS A 16 -2.31 7.71 -2.38
CA LYS A 16 -2.49 9.17 -2.40
C LYS A 16 -1.99 9.77 -3.71
N LEU A 17 -0.78 9.40 -4.16
CA LEU A 17 -0.21 9.86 -5.43
C LEU A 17 -1.16 9.62 -6.62
N VAL A 18 -1.76 8.43 -6.69
CA VAL A 18 -2.76 8.12 -7.72
C VAL A 18 -4.02 8.99 -7.57
N SER A 19 -4.58 9.06 -6.36
CA SER A 19 -5.84 9.78 -6.13
C SER A 19 -5.73 11.31 -6.27
N ASP A 20 -4.56 11.88 -5.97
CA ASP A 20 -4.29 13.31 -6.13
C ASP A 20 -4.18 13.68 -7.63
N PHE A 21 -3.77 12.74 -8.48
CA PHE A 21 -3.72 12.91 -9.93
C PHE A 21 -5.10 12.72 -10.58
N ASP A 22 -5.78 11.62 -10.26
CA ASP A 22 -7.10 11.29 -10.80
C ASP A 22 -7.98 10.71 -9.70
N THR A 23 -9.03 11.44 -9.32
CA THR A 23 -9.97 11.02 -8.27
C THR A 23 -10.81 9.81 -8.66
N GLU A 24 -10.87 9.45 -9.95
CA GLU A 24 -11.53 8.22 -10.43
C GLU A 24 -10.60 7.01 -10.40
N ALA A 25 -9.29 7.21 -10.33
CA ALA A 25 -8.32 6.12 -10.30
C ALA A 25 -8.23 5.49 -8.90
N ASP A 26 -8.55 4.20 -8.83
CA ASP A 26 -8.54 3.44 -7.58
C ASP A 26 -7.32 2.52 -7.50
N PHE A 27 -6.41 2.82 -6.60
CA PHE A 27 -5.22 2.02 -6.32
C PHE A 27 -5.58 0.67 -5.64
N TRP A 28 -6.52 0.70 -4.71
CA TRP A 28 -6.83 -0.41 -3.82
C TRP A 28 -7.82 -1.41 -4.44
N GLY A 29 -8.71 -0.94 -5.32
CA GLY A 29 -9.79 -1.74 -5.85
C GLY A 29 -10.85 -2.06 -4.78
N ILE A 30 -11.63 -3.12 -5.03
CA ILE A 30 -12.67 -3.57 -4.11
C ILE A 30 -12.03 -4.06 -2.81
N GLN A 31 -12.32 -3.37 -1.71
CA GLN A 31 -11.90 -3.75 -0.37
C GLN A 31 -13.03 -4.48 0.39
N PRO A 32 -12.69 -5.44 1.27
CA PRO A 32 -13.67 -6.05 2.16
C PRO A 32 -14.27 -5.01 3.13
N ALA A 33 -15.51 -5.23 3.55
CA ALA A 33 -16.19 -4.33 4.49
C ALA A 33 -15.49 -4.25 5.87
N GLU A 34 -14.85 -5.34 6.28
CA GLU A 34 -14.00 -5.40 7.47
C GLU A 34 -12.65 -6.02 7.05
N PRO A 35 -11.66 -5.20 6.66
CA PRO A 35 -10.33 -5.69 6.33
C PRO A 35 -9.64 -6.28 7.55
N PHE A 36 -8.77 -7.26 7.33
CA PHE A 36 -7.92 -7.82 8.37
C PHE A 36 -6.58 -7.08 8.36
N TYR A 37 -6.40 -6.12 9.26
CA TYR A 37 -5.18 -5.34 9.41
C TYR A 37 -4.47 -5.62 10.73
N GLN A 38 -3.31 -5.00 10.93
CA GLN A 38 -2.60 -5.09 12.20
C GLN A 38 -3.43 -4.50 13.36
N GLU A 39 -4.20 -3.45 13.08
CA GLU A 39 -5.00 -2.69 14.04
C GLU A 39 -6.12 -3.52 14.67
N ASN A 40 -6.76 -4.40 13.90
CA ASN A 40 -7.90 -5.22 14.36
C ASN A 40 -7.62 -6.72 14.38
N GLY A 41 -6.60 -7.20 13.68
CA GLY A 41 -6.36 -8.62 13.48
C GLY A 41 -6.00 -9.37 14.76
N GLY A 42 -5.37 -8.69 15.73
CA GLY A 42 -5.10 -9.27 17.04
C GLY A 42 -6.37 -9.58 17.83
N ASP A 43 -7.38 -8.70 17.75
CA ASP A 43 -8.68 -8.90 18.40
C ASP A 43 -9.48 -10.01 17.74
N HIS A 44 -9.31 -10.22 16.42
CA HIS A 44 -9.91 -11.34 15.72
C HIS A 44 -9.25 -12.67 16.13
N ILE A 45 -7.91 -12.71 16.19
CA ILE A 45 -7.15 -13.95 16.49
C ILE A 45 -7.31 -14.37 17.95
N SER A 46 -7.24 -13.44 18.90
CA SER A 46 -7.27 -13.75 20.35
C SER A 46 -8.57 -14.43 20.81
N ARG A 47 -9.64 -14.39 20.01
CA ARG A 47 -10.90 -15.12 20.28
C ARG A 47 -10.77 -16.63 20.13
N HIS A 48 -9.74 -17.11 19.43
CA HIS A 48 -9.58 -18.51 19.04
C HIS A 48 -8.31 -19.16 19.56
N PHE A 49 -7.41 -18.39 20.18
CA PHE A 49 -6.09 -18.83 20.62
C PHE A 49 -5.81 -18.31 22.03
N SER A 50 -5.15 -19.11 22.88
CA SER A 50 -4.88 -18.73 24.27
C SER A 50 -3.69 -17.78 24.43
N ALA A 51 -2.78 -17.76 23.44
CA ALA A 51 -1.64 -16.86 23.41
C ALA A 51 -1.47 -16.25 22.02
N LEU A 52 -1.11 -14.96 22.02
CA LEU A 52 -0.86 -14.17 20.83
C LEU A 52 0.39 -13.31 21.04
N GLU A 53 1.35 -13.43 20.12
CA GLU A 53 2.46 -12.50 19.95
C GLU A 53 2.26 -11.74 18.64
N THR A 54 2.45 -10.42 18.68
CA THR A 54 2.40 -9.54 17.50
C THR A 54 3.78 -8.96 17.26
N ARG A 55 4.28 -9.12 16.04
CA ARG A 55 5.51 -8.48 15.55
C ARG A 55 5.14 -7.49 14.47
N ARG A 56 5.33 -6.20 14.74
CA ARG A 56 5.22 -5.15 13.71
C ARG A 56 6.59 -4.91 13.10
N HIS A 57 6.61 -4.66 11.81
CA HIS A 57 7.78 -4.21 11.07
C HIS A 57 7.44 -2.87 10.44
N ASP A 58 7.96 -1.80 11.05
CA ASP A 58 7.87 -0.45 10.52
C ASP A 58 9.04 -0.25 9.56
N ASP A 59 8.75 -0.16 8.28
CA ASP A 59 9.75 0.06 7.24
C ASP A 59 9.29 1.13 6.24
N ARG A 60 10.21 1.58 5.38
CA ARG A 60 9.93 2.53 4.31
C ARG A 60 10.66 2.13 3.04
N LEU A 61 9.98 2.34 1.92
CA LEU A 61 10.57 2.27 0.61
C LEU A 61 10.92 3.69 0.16
N GLU A 62 12.21 3.95 -0.03
CA GLU A 62 12.70 5.19 -0.63
C GLU A 62 12.82 4.98 -2.14
N ILE A 63 12.11 5.78 -2.92
CA ILE A 63 12.00 5.66 -4.37
C ILE A 63 12.55 6.92 -5.01
N ASP A 64 13.65 6.79 -5.73
CA ASP A 64 14.34 7.86 -6.45
C ASP A 64 14.29 7.67 -7.98
N GLU A 65 13.61 6.63 -8.46
CA GLU A 65 13.44 6.33 -9.87
C GLU A 65 11.94 6.25 -10.23
N ALA A 66 11.54 6.95 -11.30
CA ALA A 66 10.14 7.01 -11.73
C ALA A 66 9.66 5.69 -12.36
N GLU A 67 10.50 5.02 -13.17
CA GLU A 67 10.11 3.81 -13.91
C GLU A 67 9.66 2.66 -12.97
N PRO A 68 10.41 2.28 -11.91
CA PRO A 68 9.96 1.25 -10.98
C PRO A 68 8.67 1.59 -10.24
N LEU A 69 8.44 2.87 -9.92
CA LEU A 69 7.20 3.34 -9.29
C LEU A 69 6.01 3.20 -10.23
N LEU A 70 6.19 3.64 -11.48
CA LEU A 70 5.16 3.55 -12.52
C LEU A 70 4.80 2.09 -12.79
N ASP A 71 5.79 1.22 -12.97
CA ASP A 71 5.57 -0.22 -13.16
C ASP A 71 4.78 -0.85 -12.01
N PHE A 72 5.13 -0.48 -10.77
CA PHE A 72 4.40 -0.96 -9.60
C PHE A 72 2.95 -0.45 -9.59
N ILE A 73 2.72 0.85 -9.78
CA ILE A 73 1.37 1.43 -9.80
C ILE A 73 0.53 0.81 -10.93
N LEU A 74 1.11 0.59 -12.11
CA LEU A 74 0.43 -0.06 -13.24
C LEU A 74 0.22 -1.56 -13.05
N SER A 75 0.79 -2.18 -12.01
CA SER A 75 0.43 -3.54 -11.59
C SER A 75 -0.80 -3.61 -10.68
N THR A 76 -1.30 -2.45 -10.22
CA THR A 76 -2.44 -2.33 -9.29
C THR A 76 -3.78 -2.15 -10.03
N ASN A 77 -4.86 -1.93 -9.27
CA ASN A 77 -6.19 -1.65 -9.83
C ASN A 77 -6.23 -0.31 -10.61
N ALA A 78 -5.32 0.61 -10.31
CA ALA A 78 -5.26 1.94 -10.92
C ALA A 78 -5.06 1.86 -12.44
N LYS A 79 -4.41 0.79 -12.93
CA LYS A 79 -4.12 0.58 -14.35
C LYS A 79 -5.34 0.79 -15.24
N SER A 80 -6.48 0.25 -14.85
CA SER A 80 -7.70 0.30 -15.66
C SER A 80 -8.20 1.72 -15.96
N GLN A 81 -7.82 2.69 -15.11
CA GLN A 81 -8.21 4.09 -15.27
C GLN A 81 -7.06 4.96 -15.80
N LEU A 82 -5.82 4.49 -15.65
CA LEU A 82 -4.61 5.10 -16.18
C LEU A 82 -4.27 4.51 -17.54
N GLU A 83 -5.07 4.85 -18.56
CA GLU A 83 -4.87 4.41 -19.95
C GLU A 83 -4.84 5.58 -20.93
N GLY A 84 -4.25 5.37 -22.11
CA GLY A 84 -4.20 6.37 -23.19
C GLY A 84 -3.56 7.68 -22.74
N ASP A 85 -4.24 8.81 -23.02
CA ASP A 85 -3.74 10.15 -22.67
C ASP A 85 -3.61 10.35 -21.15
N ARG A 86 -4.44 9.68 -20.34
CA ARG A 86 -4.33 9.75 -18.88
C ARG A 86 -3.02 9.10 -18.40
N LEU A 87 -2.64 7.98 -19.00
CA LEU A 87 -1.38 7.30 -18.68
C LEU A 87 -0.18 8.19 -19.00
N ILE A 88 -0.17 8.80 -20.18
CA ILE A 88 0.92 9.70 -20.61
C ILE A 88 1.05 10.86 -19.61
N ALA A 89 -0.06 11.50 -19.26
CA ALA A 89 -0.07 12.58 -18.27
C ALA A 89 0.34 12.14 -16.86
N PHE A 90 0.04 10.89 -16.48
CA PHE A 90 0.46 10.33 -15.20
C PHE A 90 1.96 10.05 -15.15
N ILE A 91 2.53 9.50 -16.22
CA ILE A 91 3.98 9.31 -16.36
C ILE A 91 4.69 10.66 -16.21
N ASP A 92 4.29 11.67 -16.98
CA ASP A 92 4.84 13.04 -16.89
C ASP A 92 4.66 13.66 -15.49
N HIS A 93 3.62 13.26 -14.75
CA HIS A 93 3.39 13.72 -13.39
C HIS A 93 4.37 13.09 -12.39
N VAL A 94 4.56 11.78 -12.45
CA VAL A 94 5.47 11.05 -11.57
C VAL A 94 6.92 11.44 -11.84
N GLU A 95 7.33 11.57 -13.10
CA GLU A 95 8.67 12.02 -13.47
C GLU A 95 8.99 13.40 -12.88
N ARG A 96 8.06 14.36 -12.99
CA ARG A 96 8.25 15.69 -12.39
C ARG A 96 8.34 15.68 -10.87
N ILE A 97 7.68 14.74 -10.20
CA ILE A 97 7.79 14.59 -8.74
C ILE A 97 9.20 14.09 -8.39
N ILE A 98 9.67 13.05 -9.06
CA ILE A 98 11.01 12.47 -8.82
C ILE A 98 12.14 13.44 -9.23
N GLU A 99 11.93 14.27 -10.26
CA GLU A 99 12.91 15.31 -10.63
C GLU A 99 12.92 16.49 -9.65
N GLY A 100 11.78 16.78 -9.02
CA GLY A 100 11.62 17.92 -8.09
C GLY A 100 11.87 17.58 -6.63
N ASP A 101 11.71 16.32 -6.25
CA ASP A 101 11.97 15.74 -4.95
C ASP A 101 12.93 14.56 -5.14
N ASP A 102 14.09 14.60 -4.50
CA ASP A 102 15.11 13.57 -4.68
C ASP A 102 14.58 12.16 -4.36
N LYS A 103 13.51 12.02 -3.55
CA LYS A 103 12.93 10.74 -3.12
C LYS A 103 11.44 10.82 -2.76
N ILE A 104 10.69 9.78 -3.11
CA ILE A 104 9.38 9.48 -2.51
C ILE A 104 9.56 8.41 -1.43
N SER A 105 9.25 8.75 -0.18
CA SER A 105 9.22 7.81 0.95
C SER A 105 7.83 7.19 1.08
N VAL A 106 7.72 5.89 0.89
CA VAL A 106 6.45 5.13 1.00
C VAL A 106 6.47 4.22 2.23
N THR A 107 5.41 4.27 3.03
CA THR A 107 5.29 3.47 4.26
C THR A 107 5.06 1.99 3.94
N LYS A 108 5.88 1.12 4.54
CA LYS A 108 5.73 -0.34 4.57
C LYS A 108 5.29 -0.76 5.97
N ASP A 109 3.99 -0.70 6.21
CA ASP A 109 3.37 -1.10 7.49
C ASP A 109 2.98 -2.57 7.42
N GLU A 110 3.84 -3.47 7.89
CA GLU A 110 3.67 -4.92 7.82
C GLU A 110 3.76 -5.56 9.21
N GLY A 111 3.06 -6.66 9.43
CA GLY A 111 3.05 -7.34 10.71
C GLY A 111 2.82 -8.84 10.61
N LEU A 112 3.25 -9.55 11.65
CA LEU A 112 3.09 -10.98 11.82
C LEU A 112 2.47 -11.28 13.18
N PHE A 113 1.37 -12.02 13.15
CA PHE A 113 0.77 -12.65 14.32
C PHE A 113 1.29 -14.08 14.48
N ILE A 114 1.70 -14.42 15.70
CA ILE A 114 2.12 -15.77 16.10
C ILE A 114 1.19 -16.21 17.22
N ALA A 115 0.31 -17.15 16.93
CA ALA A 115 -0.73 -17.59 17.86
C ALA A 115 -0.54 -19.07 18.26
N GLN A 116 -0.84 -19.38 19.53
CA GLN A 116 -0.75 -20.72 20.10
C GLN A 116 -2.07 -21.10 20.80
N LEU A 117 -2.40 -22.39 20.77
CA LEU A 117 -3.60 -22.95 21.39
C LEU A 117 -3.48 -22.99 22.90
#